data_AF-A0A7C1AJ22-F1
#
_entry.id   AF-A0A7C1AJ22-F1
#
_cell.length_a   1.000
_cell.length_b   1.000
_cell.length_c   1.000
_cell.angle_alpha   90.00
_cell.angle_beta   90.00
_cell.angle_gamma   90.00
#
_symmetry.space_group_name_H-M   'P 1'
#
loop_
_entity.id
_entity.type
_entity.pdbx_description
1 polymer ?
#
loop_
_entity_poly.entity_id
_entity_poly.type
_entity_poly.pdbx_seq_one_letter_code
_entity_poly.pdbx_strand_id
1 'polypeptide(L)'
;MNSAIVLILVLISFALGYFIYLRLLIRKVFSLDFNRKTPAVEINDGVDYIPAKNWLILFGHHFASIAGAAPILGPVIAFSIWGWVPAILWVVLGSIFLGGVHDFSALYVS
;
A
#
# COMPACT_ATOMS: atom_id res chain seq x y z
N MET A 1 -25.39 -15.00 -0.71
CA MET A 1 -24.70 -14.27 0.36
C MET A 1 -24.84 -12.78 0.10
N ASN A 2 -25.11 -11.97 1.12
CA ASN A 2 -25.25 -10.53 0.94
C ASN A 2 -23.89 -9.89 0.65
N SER A 3 -23.77 -9.15 -0.46
CA SER A 3 -22.54 -8.45 -0.85
C SER A 3 -22.08 -7.43 0.19
N ALA A 4 -23.01 -6.84 0.96
CA ALA A 4 -22.68 -5.95 2.05
C ALA A 4 -21.83 -6.62 3.13
N ILE A 5 -22.12 -7.90 3.44
CA ILE A 5 -21.34 -8.66 4.43
C ILE A 5 -19.91 -8.87 3.92
N VAL A 6 -19.75 -9.21 2.64
CA VAL A 6 -18.44 -9.40 2.01
C VAL A 6 -17.64 -8.10 2.05
N LEU A 7 -18.26 -6.98 1.69
CA LEU A 7 -17.62 -5.66 1.75
C LEU A 7 -17.15 -5.33 3.17
N ILE A 8 -17.98 -5.55 4.18
CA ILE A 8 -17.63 -5.29 5.57
C ILE A 8 -16.43 -6.14 5.99
N LEU A 9 -16.41 -7.44 5.64
CA LEU A 9 -15.29 -8.32 5.95
C LEU A 9 -13.98 -7.87 5.28
N VAL A 10 -14.05 -7.41 4.03
CA VAL A 10 -12.91 -6.86 3.29
C VAL A 10 -12.38 -5.60 3.97
N LEU A 11 -13.25 -4.66 4.32
CA LEU A 11 -12.86 -3.41 5.00
C LEU A 11 -12.25 -3.68 6.38
N ILE A 12 -12.82 -4.61 7.15
CA ILE A 12 -12.25 -5.04 8.42
C ILE A 12 -10.86 -5.67 8.21
N SER A 13 -10.70 -6.51 7.19
CA SER A 13 -9.41 -7.13 6.87
C SER A 13 -8.35 -6.08 6.55
N PHE A 14 -8.67 -5.07 5.73
CA PHE A 14 -7.76 -3.96 5.46
C PHE A 14 -7.47 -3.11 6.69
N ALA A 15 -8.46 -2.84 7.53
CA ALA A 15 -8.25 -2.12 8.80
C ALA A 15 -7.30 -2.90 9.73
N LEU A 16 -7.48 -4.22 9.86
CA LEU A 16 -6.59 -5.07 10.65
C LEU A 16 -5.17 -5.11 10.06
N GLY A 17 -5.05 -5.21 8.73
CA GLY A 17 -3.78 -5.12 8.03
C GLY A 17 -3.05 -3.80 8.33
N TYR A 18 -3.76 -2.68 8.26
CA TYR A 18 -3.18 -1.37 8.53
C TYR A 18 -2.82 -1.15 10.01
N PHE A 19 -3.71 -1.46 10.95
CA PHE A 19 -3.48 -1.13 12.35
C PHE A 19 -2.59 -2.14 13.09
N ILE A 20 -2.73 -3.43 12.76
CA ILE A 20 -2.04 -4.51 13.45
C ILE A 20 -0.78 -4.90 12.69
N TYR A 21 -0.93 -5.35 11.43
CA TYR A 21 0.18 -5.92 10.68
C TYR A 21 1.26 -4.89 10.37
N LEU A 22 0.91 -3.71 9.86
CA LEU A 22 1.88 -2.64 9.59
C LEU A 22 2.59 -2.17 10.88
N ARG A 23 1.88 -2.08 12.01
CA ARG A 23 2.50 -1.74 13.30
C ARG A 23 3.52 -2.78 13.76
N LEU A 24 3.22 -4.07 13.55
CA LEU A 24 4.16 -5.15 13.83
C LEU A 24 5.38 -5.07 12.91
N LEU A 25 5.15 -4.79 11.62
CA LEU A 25 6.18 -4.64 10.61
C LEU A 25 7.14 -3.50 10.95
N ILE A 26 6.61 -2.33 11.31
CA ILE A 26 7.38 -1.19 11.80
C ILE A 26 8.22 -1.62 13.00
N ARG A 27 7.62 -2.18 14.05
CA ARG A 27 8.38 -2.51 15.27
C ARG A 27 9.46 -3.57 15.09
N LYS A 28 9.26 -4.54 14.19
CA LYS A 28 10.15 -5.71 14.06
C LYS A 28 11.13 -5.62 12.90
N VAL A 29 10.78 -4.91 11.83
CA VAL A 29 11.53 -4.89 10.57
C VAL A 29 12.05 -3.50 10.26
N PHE A 30 11.20 -2.46 10.42
CA PHE A 30 11.54 -1.10 10.01
C PHE A 30 11.81 -0.17 11.20
N SER A 31 13.06 0.14 11.48
CA SER A 31 13.41 1.15 12.48
C SER A 31 13.04 2.56 12.00
N LEU A 32 11.76 2.94 12.11
CA LEU A 32 11.28 4.28 11.80
C LEU A 32 11.79 5.27 12.85
N ASP A 33 12.56 6.25 12.40
CA ASP A 33 12.89 7.45 13.17
C ASP A 33 12.08 8.63 12.65
N PHE A 34 11.14 9.11 13.47
CA PHE A 34 10.27 10.24 13.13
C PHE A 34 11.01 11.59 13.11
N ASN A 35 12.23 11.66 13.63
CA ASN A 35 13.06 12.86 13.60
C ASN A 35 13.99 12.90 12.39
N ARG A 36 14.08 11.80 11.63
CA ARG A 36 14.90 11.75 10.41
C ARG A 36 14.29 12.62 9.33
N LYS A 37 15.06 13.59 8.84
CA LYS A 37 14.67 14.39 7.68
C LYS A 37 14.73 13.53 6.43
N THR A 38 13.77 13.71 5.52
CA THR A 38 13.81 13.06 4.22
C THR A 38 14.90 13.69 3.34
N PRO A 39 15.47 12.96 2.36
CA PRO A 39 16.47 13.51 1.46
C PRO A 39 16.01 14.77 0.71
N ALA A 40 14.71 14.86 0.42
CA ALA A 40 14.09 16.05 -0.18
C ALA A 40 14.33 17.32 0.66
N VAL A 41 14.39 17.21 1.99
CA VAL A 41 14.63 18.34 2.90
C VAL A 41 16.12 18.53 3.20
N GLU A 42 16.88 17.44 3.30
CA GLU A 42 18.31 17.49 3.67
C GLU A 42 19.21 17.97 2.51
N ILE A 43 18.97 17.47 1.29
CA ILE A 43 19.78 17.81 0.11
C ILE A 43 19.27 19.10 -0.54
N ASN A 44 17.95 19.19 -0.76
CA ASN A 44 17.25 20.36 -1.30
C ASN A 44 17.97 21.06 -2.47
N ASP A 45 18.32 20.31 -3.51
CA ASP A 45 19.15 20.77 -4.63
C ASP A 45 18.39 21.63 -5.66
N GLY A 46 17.06 21.70 -5.56
CA GLY A 46 16.21 22.43 -6.50
C GLY A 46 16.00 21.72 -7.84
N VAL A 47 16.44 20.47 -7.99
CA VAL A 47 16.29 19.67 -9.21
C VAL A 47 15.61 18.33 -8.88
N ASP A 48 16.31 17.43 -8.18
CA ASP A 48 15.84 16.07 -7.89
C ASP A 48 15.27 15.95 -6.46
N TYR A 49 15.81 16.72 -5.52
CA TYR A 49 15.40 16.73 -4.12
C TYR A 49 14.66 18.01 -3.81
N ILE A 50 13.34 18.00 -4.00
CA ILE A 50 12.49 19.16 -3.71
C ILE A 50 11.36 18.74 -2.76
N PRO A 51 11.19 19.39 -1.59
CA PRO A 51 10.07 19.11 -0.70
C PRO A 51 8.74 19.40 -1.40
N ALA A 52 7.84 18.41 -1.40
CA ALA A 52 6.49 18.62 -1.90
C ALA A 52 5.75 19.65 -1.03
N LYS A 53 5.00 20.56 -1.68
CA LYS A 53 4.22 21.59 -0.99
C LYS A 53 3.16 21.02 -0.05
N ASN A 54 2.63 19.83 -0.36
CA ASN A 54 1.57 19.16 0.40
C ASN A 54 1.69 17.64 0.24
N TRP A 55 1.39 16.90 1.30
CA TRP A 55 1.31 15.44 1.31
C TRP A 55 0.33 14.88 0.26
N LEU A 56 -0.72 15.63 -0.11
CA LEU A 56 -1.68 15.20 -1.13
C LEU A 56 -1.05 15.03 -2.51
N ILE A 57 -0.01 15.82 -2.84
CA ILE A 57 0.71 15.70 -4.11
C ILE A 57 1.50 14.39 -4.12
N LEU A 58 2.21 14.11 -3.03
CA LEU A 58 2.93 12.85 -2.85
C LEU A 58 1.97 11.66 -2.91
N PHE A 59 0.87 11.71 -2.17
CA PHE A 59 -0.16 10.68 -2.17
C PHE A 59 -0.69 10.42 -3.59
N GLY A 60 -1.04 11.48 -4.33
CA GLY A 60 -1.51 11.35 -5.71
C GLY A 60 -0.49 10.69 -6.64
N HIS A 61 0.79 11.09 -6.54
CA HIS A 61 1.86 10.48 -7.33
C HIS A 61 2.09 9.00 -6.98
N HIS A 62 2.13 8.66 -5.69
CA HIS A 62 2.28 7.28 -5.25
C HIS A 62 1.07 6.43 -5.68
N PHE A 63 -0.15 6.94 -5.47
CA PHE A 63 -1.37 6.27 -5.88
C PHE A 63 -1.39 6.00 -7.39
N ALA A 64 -1.10 7.01 -8.20
CA ALA A 64 -1.07 6.85 -9.66
C ALA A 64 0.02 5.86 -10.11
N SER A 65 1.16 5.83 -9.43
CA SER A 65 2.25 4.90 -9.73
C SER A 65 1.90 3.44 -9.41
N ILE A 66 1.08 3.22 -8.36
CA ILE A 66 0.64 1.88 -7.93
C ILE A 66 -0.59 1.40 -8.72
N ALA A 67 -1.48 2.31 -9.11
CA ALA A 67 -2.76 2.02 -9.77
C ALA A 67 -2.65 1.48 -11.22
N GLY A 68 -1.47 0.98 -11.61
CA GLY A 68 -1.22 0.41 -12.94
C GLY A 68 -2.00 -0.87 -13.22
N ALA A 69 -1.69 -1.53 -14.34
CA ALA A 69 -2.42 -2.71 -14.81
C ALA A 69 -2.29 -3.95 -13.90
N ALA A 70 -1.20 -4.04 -13.13
CA ALA A 70 -0.90 -5.19 -12.28
C ALA A 70 -2.00 -5.50 -11.23
N PRO A 71 -2.51 -4.52 -10.44
CA PRO A 71 -3.62 -4.75 -9.52
C PRO A 71 -4.95 -5.17 -10.18
N ILE A 72 -5.08 -5.02 -11.50
CA ILE A 72 -6.32 -5.34 -12.23
C ILE A 72 -6.26 -6.75 -12.82
N LEU A 73 -5.16 -7.10 -13.49
CA LEU A 73 -5.06 -8.36 -14.24
C LEU A 73 -5.16 -9.60 -13.34
N GLY A 74 -4.46 -9.61 -12.20
CA GLY A 74 -4.45 -10.74 -11.27
C GLY A 74 -5.86 -11.13 -10.78
N PRO A 75 -6.62 -10.18 -10.19
CA PRO A 75 -7.99 -10.44 -9.73
C PRO A 75 -8.96 -10.83 -10.85
N VAL A 76 -8.82 -10.24 -12.04
CA VAL A 76 -9.65 -10.60 -13.20
C VAL A 76 -9.40 -12.04 -13.62
N ILE A 77 -8.13 -12.44 -13.76
CA ILE A 77 -7.75 -13.82 -14.09
C ILE A 77 -8.26 -14.77 -12.99
N ALA A 78 -8.07 -14.41 -11.72
CA ALA A 78 -8.54 -15.23 -10.61
C ALA A 78 -10.06 -15.41 -10.61
N PHE A 79 -10.80 -14.35 -10.93
CA PHE A 79 -12.25 -14.40 -11.10
C PHE A 79 -12.66 -15.29 -12.28
N SER A 80 -12.01 -15.13 -13.43
CA SER A 80 -12.34 -15.89 -14.63
C SER A 80 -12.06 -17.39 -14.51
N ILE A 81 -11.01 -17.79 -13.77
CA ILE A 81 -10.60 -19.19 -13.66
C ILE A 81 -11.22 -19.87 -12.43
N TRP A 82 -11.24 -19.19 -11.28
CA TRP A 82 -11.59 -19.80 -9.98
C TRP A 82 -12.80 -19.16 -9.30
N GLY A 83 -13.40 -18.14 -9.92
CA GLY A 83 -14.57 -17.44 -9.40
C GLY A 83 -14.23 -16.34 -8.40
N TRP A 84 -15.27 -15.78 -7.78
CA TRP A 84 -15.17 -14.53 -7.03
C TRP A 84 -14.50 -14.66 -5.66
N VAL A 85 -14.59 -15.81 -4.97
CA VAL A 85 -13.95 -15.98 -3.65
C VAL A 85 -12.42 -15.92 -3.76
N PRO A 86 -11.77 -16.70 -4.66
CA PRO A 86 -10.31 -16.61 -4.83
C PRO A 86 -9.85 -15.24 -5.30
N ALA A 87 -10.62 -14.56 -6.15
CA ALA A 87 -10.33 -13.19 -6.57
C ALA A 87 -10.28 -12.21 -5.38
N ILE A 88 -11.27 -12.27 -4.47
CA ILE A 88 -11.29 -11.42 -3.28
C ILE A 88 -10.13 -11.76 -2.34
N LEU A 89 -9.86 -13.04 -2.10
CA LEU A 89 -8.73 -13.45 -1.25
C LEU A 89 -7.40 -12.98 -1.83
N TRP A 90 -7.22 -13.09 -3.15
CA TRP A 90 -6.04 -12.58 -3.84
C TRP A 90 -5.87 -11.08 -3.61
N VAL A 91 -6.92 -10.28 -3.83
CA VAL A 91 -6.88 -8.83 -3.62
C VAL A 91 -6.56 -8.50 -2.18
N VAL A 92 -7.29 -9.07 -1.23
CA VAL A 92 -7.16 -8.72 0.19
C VAL A 92 -5.81 -9.14 0.74
N LEU A 93 -5.45 -10.41 0.59
CA LEU A 93 -4.21 -10.95 1.15
C LEU A 93 -2.99 -10.42 0.40
N GLY A 94 -3.07 -10.35 -0.93
CA GLY A 94 -2.00 -9.78 -1.76
C GLY A 94 -1.72 -8.32 -1.42
N SER A 95 -2.76 -7.50 -1.20
CA SER A 95 -2.55 -6.10 -0.83
C SER A 95 -1.98 -5.95 0.58
N ILE A 96 -2.40 -6.77 1.55
CA ILE A 96 -1.93 -6.65 2.95
C ILE A 96 -0.49 -7.15 3.09
N PHE A 97 -0.17 -8.32 2.55
CA PHE A 97 1.09 -9.01 2.84
C PHE A 97 2.19 -8.78 1.80
N LEU A 98 1.82 -8.40 0.57
CA LEU A 98 2.79 -8.20 -0.52
C LEU A 98 2.81 -6.75 -0.96
N GLY A 99 1.74 -6.24 -1.57
CA GLY A 99 1.71 -4.90 -2.17
C GLY A 99 1.99 -3.79 -1.15
N GLY A 100 1.23 -3.76 -0.04
CA GLY A 100 1.41 -2.75 1.00
C GLY A 100 2.78 -2.79 1.67
N VAL A 101 3.38 -3.97 1.83
CA VAL A 101 4.73 -4.14 2.39
C VAL A 101 5.79 -3.65 1.40
N HIS A 102 5.66 -4.06 0.14
CA HIS A 102 6.55 -3.66 -0.95
C HIS A 102 6.58 -2.13 -1.07
N ASP A 103 5.41 -1.50 -1.20
CA ASP A 103 5.30 -0.06 -1.41
C ASP A 103 5.77 0.73 -0.19
N PHE A 104 5.44 0.27 1.03
CA PHE A 104 5.96 0.87 2.26
C PHE A 104 7.48 0.75 2.36
N SER A 105 8.05 -0.40 1.99
CA SER A 105 9.50 -0.61 2.01
C SER A 105 10.25 0.27 1.01
N ALA A 106 9.67 0.45 -0.18
CA ALA A 106 10.22 1.36 -1.19
C ALA A 106 10.26 2.80 -0.66
N LEU A 107 9.18 3.27 -0.03
CA LEU A 107 9.11 4.59 0.60
C LEU A 107 10.04 4.76 1.79
N TYR A 108 10.32 3.70 2.54
CA TYR A 108 11.23 3.76 3.69
C TYR A 108 12.69 3.92 3.29
N VAL A 109 13.07 3.33 2.15
CA VAL A 109 14.47 3.34 1.66
C VAL A 109 14.78 4.61 0.87
N SER A 110 13.79 5.17 0.16
CA SER A 110 13.90 6.41 -0.63
C SER A 110 13.98 7.65 0.24
#